data_AF-A0A1I4JR94-F1
#
_entry.id   AF-A0A1I4JR94-F1
#
_cell.length_a   1.000
_cell.length_b   1.000
_cell.length_c   1.000
_cell.angle_alpha   90.00
_cell.angle_beta   90.00
_cell.angle_gamma   90.00
#
_symmetry.space_group_name_H-M   'P 1'
#
loop_
_entity.id
_entity.type
_entity.pdbx_description
1 polymer ?
#
loop_
_entity_poly.entity_id
_entity_poly.type
_entity_poly.pdbx_seq_one_letter_code
_entity_poly.pdbx_strand_id
1 'polypeptide(L)'
;MNSRSEQDTTDDSDVPRPKWTEEIDLQTVDAAGLVRHVTICLSDPSTALIALLDAHSRTEFSGTDYLDCLSQARQQLERDGRLLCCQGARPNVHPSGQLRQFTNGRQAYVRHSERQSEGSEIVDIFAPAPPEDVVNLDDQRAAIISSWNARHPGNQI
;
A
#
# COMPACT_ATOMS: atom_id res chain seq x y z
N MET A 1 41.61 -45.94 -7.68
CA MET A 1 40.46 -45.94 -8.61
C MET A 1 39.33 -45.15 -7.95
N ASN A 2 39.13 -43.90 -8.35
CA ASN A 2 38.05 -43.44 -9.26
C ASN A 2 36.64 -43.62 -8.67
N SER A 3 36.00 -42.52 -8.22
CA SER A 3 34.93 -41.77 -8.93
C SER A 3 33.54 -42.38 -8.62
N ARG A 4 32.53 -41.71 -8.06
CA ARG A 4 31.72 -40.55 -8.51
C ARG A 4 30.79 -40.23 -7.30
N SER A 5 30.66 -38.99 -6.81
CA SER A 5 29.75 -37.94 -7.31
C SER A 5 28.31 -38.40 -7.47
N GLU A 6 27.47 -38.18 -6.45
CA GLU A 6 26.06 -37.82 -6.61
C GLU A 6 25.79 -36.65 -5.67
N GLN A 7 25.84 -35.46 -6.26
CA GLN A 7 25.30 -34.24 -5.69
C GLN A 7 23.78 -34.36 -5.85
N ASP A 8 23.07 -34.53 -4.74
CA ASP A 8 21.62 -34.40 -4.70
C ASP A 8 21.31 -32.89 -4.65
N THR A 9 21.25 -32.28 -5.84
CA THR A 9 20.69 -30.95 -6.02
C THR A 9 19.18 -31.09 -5.95
N THR A 10 18.62 -30.95 -4.74
CA THR A 10 17.18 -30.84 -4.59
C THR A 10 16.75 -29.53 -5.25
N ASP A 11 16.05 -29.71 -6.37
CA ASP A 11 15.50 -28.72 -7.28
C ASP A 11 14.53 -27.79 -6.52
N ASP A 12 14.96 -26.54 -6.30
CA ASP A 12 14.19 -25.43 -5.73
C ASP A 12 13.27 -24.82 -6.80
N SER A 13 12.35 -25.63 -7.34
CA SER A 13 11.54 -25.25 -8.51
C SER A 13 10.10 -25.75 -8.43
N ASP A 14 9.41 -25.56 -7.30
CA ASP A 14 7.93 -25.68 -7.31
C ASP A 14 7.24 -24.73 -6.33
N VAL A 15 7.78 -23.51 -6.16
CA VAL A 15 6.99 -22.42 -5.58
C VAL A 15 6.04 -21.95 -6.69
N PRO A 16 4.72 -22.12 -6.55
CA PRO A 16 3.77 -21.63 -7.55
C PRO A 16 3.97 -20.13 -7.67
N ARG A 17 4.30 -19.65 -8.87
CA ARG A 17 4.41 -18.21 -9.10
C ARG A 17 3.07 -17.57 -8.75
N PRO A 18 3.09 -16.45 -8.02
CA PRO A 18 1.85 -15.77 -7.66
C PRO A 18 1.09 -15.42 -8.93
N LYS A 19 -0.19 -15.80 -8.95
CA LYS A 19 -1.09 -15.41 -10.03
C LYS A 19 -1.55 -13.99 -9.75
N TRP A 20 -1.12 -13.06 -10.59
CA TRP A 20 -1.62 -11.68 -10.60
C TRP A 20 -3.07 -11.69 -11.07
N THR A 21 -3.95 -11.10 -10.27
CA THR A 21 -5.40 -11.06 -10.51
C THR A 21 -5.85 -9.72 -11.08
N GLU A 22 -5.13 -8.65 -10.74
CA GLU A 22 -5.48 -7.28 -11.07
C GLU A 22 -4.22 -6.45 -11.28
N GLU A 23 -4.33 -5.46 -12.17
CA GLU A 23 -3.27 -4.52 -12.51
C GLU A 23 -3.85 -3.10 -12.45
N ILE A 24 -3.18 -2.21 -11.71
CA ILE A 24 -3.65 -0.86 -11.41
C ILE A 24 -2.55 0.13 -11.77
N ASP A 25 -2.82 0.99 -12.75
CA ASP A 25 -1.93 2.07 -13.12
C ASP A 25 -2.13 3.28 -12.21
N LEU A 26 -1.02 3.74 -11.64
CA LEU A 26 -0.97 4.86 -10.71
C LEU A 26 0.10 5.86 -11.10
N GLN A 27 0.02 7.03 -10.48
CA GLN A 27 1.04 8.05 -10.60
C GLN A 27 1.91 8.08 -9.34
N THR A 28 3.13 8.57 -9.51
CA THR A 28 3.97 9.02 -8.41
C THR A 28 4.39 10.45 -8.66
N VAL A 29 4.55 11.25 -7.62
CA VAL A 29 5.03 12.64 -7.70
C VAL A 29 6.27 12.80 -6.82
N ASP A 30 7.29 13.49 -7.32
CA ASP A 30 8.46 13.86 -6.52
C ASP A 30 8.37 15.28 -5.94
N ALA A 31 9.36 15.68 -5.15
CA ALA A 31 9.40 17.01 -4.54
C ALA A 31 9.48 18.18 -5.54
N ALA A 32 9.86 17.92 -6.80
CA ALA A 32 9.86 18.92 -7.87
C ALA A 32 8.52 18.98 -8.62
N GLY A 33 7.55 18.13 -8.26
CA GLY A 33 6.27 18.00 -8.94
C GLY A 33 6.34 17.16 -10.22
N LEU A 34 7.44 16.45 -10.47
CA LEU A 34 7.55 15.57 -11.62
C LEU A 34 6.69 14.33 -11.41
N VAL A 35 5.72 14.14 -12.30
CA VAL A 35 4.84 12.97 -12.30
C VAL A 35 5.45 11.85 -13.13
N ARG A 36 5.42 10.63 -12.59
CA ARG A 36 5.77 9.37 -13.27
C ARG A 36 4.65 8.37 -13.11
N HIS A 37 4.58 7.39 -13.99
CA HIS A 37 3.63 6.28 -13.88
C HIS A 37 4.30 5.04 -13.30
N VAL A 38 3.54 4.32 -12.49
CA VAL A 38 3.89 3.02 -11.94
C VAL A 38 2.67 2.12 -12.02
N THR A 39 2.89 0.82 -12.00
CA THR A 39 1.80 -0.17 -12.02
C THR A 39 1.89 -1.03 -10.77
N ILE A 40 0.76 -1.22 -10.09
CA ILE A 40 0.61 -2.16 -8.98
C ILE A 40 -0.14 -3.39 -9.49
N CYS A 41 0.49 -4.55 -9.45
CA CYS A 41 -0.18 -5.83 -9.66
C CYS A 41 -0.58 -6.43 -8.32
N LEU A 42 -1.82 -6.90 -8.18
CA LEU A 42 -2.32 -7.54 -6.97
C LEU A 42 -2.45 -9.04 -7.22
N SER A 43 -2.07 -9.85 -6.23
CA SER A 43 -2.30 -11.29 -6.25
C SER A 43 -3.72 -11.65 -5.81
N ASP A 44 -3.98 -12.90 -5.45
CA ASP A 44 -5.21 -13.27 -4.75
C ASP A 44 -5.18 -12.75 -3.29
N PRO A 45 -6.31 -12.23 -2.75
CA PRO A 45 -6.37 -11.72 -1.38
C PRO A 45 -5.85 -12.68 -0.30
N SER A 46 -6.01 -14.00 -0.48
CA SER A 46 -5.52 -15.00 0.48
C SER A 46 -4.00 -15.01 0.65
N THR A 47 -3.25 -14.46 -0.32
CA THR A 47 -1.79 -14.41 -0.31
C THR A 47 -1.22 -13.07 0.11
N ALA A 48 -2.02 -11.99 0.08
CA ALA A 48 -1.60 -10.64 0.43
C ALA A 48 -0.22 -10.28 -0.15
N LEU A 49 -0.14 -10.26 -1.49
CA LEU A 49 1.07 -9.94 -2.24
C LEU A 49 0.75 -8.91 -3.33
N ILE A 50 1.62 -7.91 -3.47
CA ILE A 50 1.57 -6.97 -4.59
C ILE A 50 2.94 -6.91 -5.28
N ALA A 51 2.96 -6.51 -6.55
CA ALA A 51 4.17 -6.10 -7.24
C ALA A 51 4.06 -4.64 -7.66
N LEU A 52 5.10 -3.86 -7.37
CA LEU A 52 5.32 -2.52 -7.92
C LEU A 52 6.19 -2.65 -9.16
N LEU A 53 5.68 -2.20 -10.29
CA LEU A 53 6.40 -2.07 -11.54
C LEU A 53 6.66 -0.58 -11.76
N ASP A 54 7.94 -0.23 -11.79
CA ASP A 54 8.45 1.09 -12.11
C ASP A 54 9.40 0.93 -13.31
N ALA A 55 9.66 2.00 -14.06
CA ALA A 55 10.19 1.98 -15.44
C ALA A 55 11.20 0.86 -15.80
N HIS A 56 12.10 0.47 -14.88
CA HIS A 56 13.06 -0.61 -15.08
C HIS A 56 13.17 -1.59 -13.90
N SER A 57 12.28 -1.50 -12.91
CA SER A 57 12.31 -2.32 -11.71
C SER A 57 10.95 -2.95 -11.43
N ARG A 58 11.00 -4.18 -10.94
CA ARG A 58 9.85 -4.87 -10.39
C ARG A 58 10.21 -5.31 -8.98
N THR A 59 9.39 -4.93 -8.02
CA THR A 59 9.60 -5.28 -6.60
C THR A 59 8.31 -5.84 -6.03
N GLU A 60 8.40 -6.99 -5.38
CA GLU A 60 7.26 -7.67 -4.78
C GLU A 60 7.23 -7.39 -3.27
N PHE A 61 6.04 -7.19 -2.73
CA PHE A 61 5.80 -6.89 -1.33
C PHE A 61 4.71 -7.80 -0.80
N SER A 62 5.07 -8.62 0.19
CA SER A 62 4.15 -9.47 0.93
C SER A 62 3.92 -8.92 2.33
N GLY A 63 2.72 -9.07 2.84
CA GLY A 63 2.37 -8.59 4.17
C GLY A 63 1.23 -9.38 4.79
N THR A 64 0.77 -8.88 5.93
CA THR A 64 -0.41 -9.43 6.59
C THR A 64 -1.70 -9.24 5.78
N ASP A 65 -1.76 -8.17 4.99
CA ASP A 65 -2.84 -7.85 4.07
C ASP A 65 -2.40 -6.78 3.04
N TYR A 66 -3.32 -6.33 2.19
CA TYR A 66 -2.98 -5.36 1.14
C TYR A 66 -2.55 -3.98 1.66
N LEU A 67 -3.04 -3.57 2.83
CA LEU A 67 -2.63 -2.30 3.42
C LEU A 67 -1.16 -2.34 3.83
N ASP A 68 -0.74 -3.45 4.43
CA ASP A 68 0.66 -3.69 4.80
C ASP A 68 1.55 -3.70 3.55
N CYS A 69 1.13 -4.43 2.51
CA CYS A 69 1.82 -4.45 1.22
C CYS A 69 1.95 -3.04 0.60
N LEU A 70 0.86 -2.28 0.56
CA LEU A 70 0.86 -0.91 0.05
C LEU A 70 1.78 0.00 0.86
N SER A 71 1.80 -0.16 2.18
CA SER A 71 2.67 0.62 3.06
C SER A 71 4.15 0.35 2.78
N GLN A 72 4.52 -0.90 2.54
CA GLN A 72 5.90 -1.26 2.15
C GLN A 72 6.28 -0.70 0.77
N ALA A 73 5.39 -0.80 -0.22
CA ALA A 73 5.61 -0.24 -1.55
C ALA A 73 5.77 1.29 -1.49
N ARG A 74 4.92 1.98 -0.73
CA ARG A 74 5.03 3.42 -0.47
C ARG A 74 6.36 3.78 0.21
N GLN A 75 6.77 3.01 1.22
CA GLN A 75 8.04 3.25 1.91
C GLN A 75 9.25 3.12 0.97
N GLN A 76 9.21 2.20 -0.01
CA GLN A 76 10.26 2.13 -1.05
C GLN A 76 10.25 3.38 -1.93
N LEU A 77 9.07 3.81 -2.44
CA LEU A 77 8.96 5.01 -3.27
C LEU A 77 9.38 6.28 -2.52
N GLU A 78 9.02 6.40 -1.24
CA GLU A 78 9.38 7.53 -0.38
C GLU A 78 10.89 7.61 -0.15
N ARG A 79 11.58 6.45 -0.02
CA ARG A 79 13.05 6.41 0.01
C ARG A 79 13.68 6.90 -1.30
N ASP A 80 12.98 6.75 -2.42
CA ASP A 80 13.37 7.30 -3.72
C ASP A 80 12.91 8.76 -3.91
N GLY A 81 12.34 9.39 -2.88
CA GLY A 81 11.87 10.78 -2.92
C GLY A 81 10.55 11.00 -3.63
N ARG A 82 9.71 9.95 -3.75
CA ARG A 82 8.43 9.98 -4.47
C ARG A 82 7.25 9.58 -3.59
N LEU A 83 6.10 10.20 -3.81
CA LEU A 83 4.83 9.84 -3.20
C LEU A 83 3.97 9.09 -4.21
N LEU A 84 3.28 8.04 -3.76
CA LEU A 84 2.31 7.30 -4.58
C LEU A 84 0.95 8.01 -4.56
N CYS A 85 0.44 8.36 -5.74
CA CYS A 85 -0.81 9.08 -5.95
C CYS A 85 -2.02 8.14 -5.90
N CYS A 86 -2.31 7.59 -4.71
CA CYS A 86 -3.44 6.71 -4.45
C CYS A 86 -4.24 7.13 -3.21
N GLN A 87 -5.49 6.70 -3.12
CA GLN A 87 -6.38 6.99 -1.98
C GLN A 87 -5.75 6.57 -0.65
N GLY A 88 -5.04 5.44 -0.63
CA GLY A 88 -4.34 4.95 0.56
C GLY A 88 -3.23 5.87 1.06
N ALA A 89 -2.80 6.86 0.27
CA ALA A 89 -1.80 7.85 0.65
C ALA A 89 -2.37 9.20 1.12
N ARG A 90 -3.69 9.36 1.15
CA ARG A 90 -4.32 10.61 1.60
C ARG A 90 -4.29 10.72 3.13
N PRO A 91 -4.11 11.93 3.69
CA PRO A 91 -3.99 12.15 5.14
C PRO A 91 -5.31 11.93 5.89
N ASN A 92 -6.44 11.87 5.18
CA ASN A 92 -7.77 11.66 5.73
C ASN A 92 -8.33 10.24 5.47
N VAL A 93 -7.58 9.36 4.82
CA VAL A 93 -7.99 7.98 4.54
C VAL A 93 -7.40 7.04 5.58
N HIS A 94 -8.26 6.34 6.31
CA HIS A 94 -7.86 5.49 7.43
C HIS A 94 -8.58 4.15 7.44
N PRO A 95 -7.85 3.04 7.55
CA PRO A 95 -8.43 1.73 7.73
C PRO A 95 -8.97 1.59 9.16
N SER A 96 -10.18 1.02 9.32
CA SER A 96 -10.62 0.51 10.62
C SER A 96 -10.18 -0.93 10.79
N GLY A 97 -9.90 -1.38 12.02
CA GLY A 97 -9.49 -2.76 12.27
C GLY A 97 -10.50 -3.79 11.75
N GLN A 98 -11.79 -3.50 11.89
CA GLN A 98 -12.86 -4.36 11.39
C GLN A 98 -12.91 -4.37 9.85
N LEU A 99 -12.88 -3.20 9.20
CA LEU A 99 -12.91 -3.13 7.73
C LEU A 99 -11.68 -3.80 7.11
N ARG A 100 -10.51 -3.62 7.72
CA ARG A 100 -9.25 -4.26 7.35
C ARG A 100 -9.39 -5.79 7.34
N GLN A 101 -9.99 -6.38 8.37
CA GLN A 101 -10.23 -7.82 8.44
C GLN A 101 -11.21 -8.32 7.38
N PHE A 102 -12.32 -7.61 7.15
CA PHE A 102 -13.34 -8.03 6.18
C PHE A 102 -12.92 -7.87 4.72
N THR A 103 -11.96 -6.99 4.43
CA THR A 103 -11.61 -6.59 3.06
C THR A 103 -10.17 -6.94 2.69
N ASN A 104 -9.49 -7.70 3.55
CA ASN A 104 -8.06 -8.00 3.44
C ASN A 104 -7.22 -6.72 3.23
N GLY A 105 -7.54 -5.68 4.01
CA GLY A 105 -6.88 -4.38 3.98
C GLY A 105 -7.09 -3.55 2.72
N ARG A 106 -7.93 -3.97 1.76
CA ARG A 106 -8.14 -3.24 0.50
C ARG A 106 -8.96 -1.96 0.65
N GLN A 107 -9.82 -1.88 1.66
CA GLN A 107 -10.72 -0.74 1.83
C GLN A 107 -10.41 0.07 3.08
N ALA A 108 -10.60 1.38 2.98
CA ALA A 108 -10.40 2.34 4.05
C ALA A 108 -11.50 3.40 4.07
N TYR A 109 -11.73 4.03 5.22
CA TYR A 109 -12.69 5.11 5.34
C TYR A 109 -12.05 6.44 5.02
N VAL A 110 -12.76 7.29 4.28
CA VAL A 110 -12.43 8.71 4.15
C VAL A 110 -13.03 9.45 5.35
N ARG A 111 -12.21 10.26 6.03
CA ARG A 111 -12.67 11.19 7.04
C ARG A 111 -12.87 12.57 6.44
N HIS A 112 -14.00 13.19 6.76
CA HIS A 112 -14.27 14.59 6.43
C HIS A 112 -14.08 15.43 7.70
N SER A 113 -13.33 16.54 7.59
CA SER A 113 -12.99 17.41 8.72
C SER A 113 -14.14 18.31 9.17
N GLU A 114 -15.15 18.56 8.33
CA GLU A 114 -16.20 19.53 8.63
C GLU A 114 -17.58 19.03 8.25
N ARG A 115 -18.48 18.95 9.24
CA ARG A 115 -19.94 19.19 9.19
C ARG A 115 -20.81 18.60 8.05
N GLN A 116 -20.27 17.78 7.16
CA GLN A 116 -21.03 16.94 6.25
C GLN A 116 -21.35 15.64 7.00
N SER A 117 -22.40 15.73 7.81
CA SER A 117 -23.19 14.56 8.14
C SER A 117 -23.77 14.03 6.83
N GLU A 118 -23.19 12.97 6.28
CA GLU A 118 -23.90 11.86 5.64
C GLU A 118 -22.90 10.79 5.16
N GLY A 119 -22.53 9.89 6.07
CA GLY A 119 -21.83 8.64 5.76
C GLY A 119 -20.30 8.69 5.86
N SER A 120 -19.71 7.63 6.41
CA SER A 120 -18.30 7.35 6.19
C SER A 120 -18.15 6.79 4.78
N GLU A 121 -17.52 7.54 3.88
CA GLU A 121 -17.18 7.06 2.54
C GLU A 121 -16.11 5.96 2.66
N ILE A 122 -16.30 4.85 1.95
CA ILE A 122 -15.32 3.76 1.86
C ILE A 122 -14.66 3.83 0.47
N VAL A 123 -13.33 3.88 0.46
CA VAL A 123 -12.53 3.90 -0.77
C VAL A 123 -11.64 2.67 -0.85
N ASP A 124 -11.32 2.26 -2.08
CA ASP A 124 -10.23 1.33 -2.35
C ASP A 124 -8.89 2.07 -2.19
N ILE A 125 -7.98 1.54 -1.37
CA ILE A 125 -6.68 2.17 -1.10
C ILE A 125 -5.80 2.30 -2.34
N PHE A 126 -6.03 1.47 -3.37
CA PHE A 126 -5.29 1.53 -4.62
C PHE A 126 -5.96 2.42 -5.67
N ALA A 127 -7.14 2.98 -5.42
CA ALA A 127 -7.74 3.89 -6.39
C ALA A 127 -6.85 5.16 -6.53
N PRO A 128 -6.82 5.80 -7.71
CA PRO A 128 -6.00 6.99 -7.91
C PRO A 128 -6.45 8.15 -7.02
N ALA A 129 -5.51 9.00 -6.64
CA ALA A 129 -5.75 10.27 -5.94
C ALA A 129 -4.92 11.39 -6.58
N PRO A 130 -5.38 12.66 -6.51
CA PRO A 130 -4.60 13.79 -7.00
C PRO A 130 -3.24 13.91 -6.28
N PRO A 131 -2.15 14.31 -6.97
CA PRO A 131 -0.84 14.52 -6.36
C PRO A 131 -0.84 15.50 -5.19
N GLU A 132 -1.71 16.50 -5.21
CA GLU A 132 -1.89 17.50 -4.15
C GLU A 132 -2.54 16.97 -2.87
N ASP A 133 -3.21 15.81 -2.95
CA ASP A 133 -3.97 15.22 -1.85
C ASP A 133 -3.19 14.12 -1.10
N VAL A 134 -2.02 13.70 -1.59
CA VAL A 134 -1.26 12.59 -1.02
C VAL A 134 -0.10 13.07 -0.15
N VAL A 135 0.22 12.27 0.86
CA VAL A 135 1.28 12.55 1.82
C VAL A 135 2.17 11.31 2.03
N ASN A 136 3.35 11.51 2.60
CA ASN A 136 4.20 10.40 3.03
C ASN A 136 3.57 9.65 4.23
N LEU A 137 4.11 8.48 4.55
CA LEU A 137 3.61 7.63 5.64
C LEU A 137 3.65 8.31 7.01
N ASP A 138 4.68 9.10 7.30
CA ASP A 138 4.83 9.75 8.61
C ASP A 138 3.84 10.90 8.81
N ASP A 139 3.63 11.71 7.78
CA ASP A 139 2.62 12.77 7.77
C ASP A 139 1.21 12.18 7.84
N GLN A 140 0.95 11.06 7.16
CA GLN A 140 -0.32 10.35 7.29
C GLN A 140 -0.56 9.88 8.73
N ARG A 141 0.45 9.32 9.39
CA ARG A 141 0.37 8.91 10.81
C ARG A 141 0.12 10.11 11.73
N ALA A 142 0.83 11.21 11.51
CA ALA A 142 0.64 12.44 12.28
C ALA A 142 -0.79 12.99 12.14
N ALA A 143 -1.34 12.98 10.92
CA ALA A 143 -2.73 13.40 10.67
C ALA A 143 -3.74 12.52 11.42
N ILE A 144 -3.53 11.19 11.46
CA ILE A 144 -4.36 10.26 12.23
C ILE A 144 -4.37 10.64 13.71
N ILE A 145 -3.18 10.78 14.31
CA ILE A 145 -3.02 11.08 15.74
C ILE A 145 -3.66 12.41 16.08
N SER A 146 -3.38 13.44 15.28
CA SER A 146 -3.97 14.78 15.45
C SER A 146 -5.50 14.73 15.41
N SER A 147 -6.08 14.04 14.43
CA SER A 147 -7.53 13.90 14.31
C SER A 147 -8.15 13.11 15.47
N TRP A 148 -7.43 12.14 16.03
CA TRP A 148 -7.90 11.36 17.17
C TRP A 148 -7.88 12.19 18.46
N ASN A 149 -6.81 12.95 18.70
CA ASN A 149 -6.66 13.88 19.83
C ASN A 149 -7.74 14.96 19.80
N ALA A 150 -8.00 15.56 18.63
CA ALA A 150 -9.04 16.57 18.47
C ALA A 150 -10.45 16.08 18.84
N ARG A 151 -10.71 14.78 18.68
CA ARG A 151 -12.00 14.15 19.00
C ARG A 151 -12.09 13.63 20.44
N HIS A 152 -10.96 13.45 21.13
CA HIS A 152 -10.88 12.95 22.49
C HIS A 152 -9.89 13.80 23.32
N PRO A 153 -10.23 15.07 23.60
CA PRO A 153 -9.30 16.01 24.25
C PRO A 153 -8.86 15.62 25.67
N GLY A 154 -9.46 14.58 26.27
CA GLY A 154 -9.15 14.11 27.64
C GLY A 154 -8.17 12.93 27.73
N ASN A 155 -7.65 12.40 26.62
CA ASN A 155 -6.83 11.19 26.62
C ASN A 155 -5.61 11.38 25.71
N GLN A 156 -4.59 12.10 26.17
CA GLN A 156 -3.37 12.33 25.39
C GLN A 156 -2.50 11.05 25.46
N ILE A 157 -2.18 10.44 24.31
CA ILE A 157 -1.28 9.26 24.20
C ILE A 157 0.17 9.75 24.12
#